data_AF-A0A0R0M9Q8-F1
#
_entry.id   AF-A0A0R0M9Q8-F1
#
_cell.length_a   1.000
_cell.length_b   1.000
_cell.length_c   1.000
_cell.angle_alpha   90.00
_cell.angle_beta   90.00
_cell.angle_gamma   90.00
#
_symmetry.space_group_name_H-M   'P 1'
#
loop_
_entity.id
_entity.type
_entity.pdbx_description
1 polymer ?
#
loop_
_entity_poly.entity_id
_entity_poly.type
_entity_poly.pdbx_seq_one_letter_code
_entity_poly.pdbx_strand_id
1 'polypeptide(L)'
;MNIKLDKYTPSSVASLFILLMEGGITPNQIMSGIILLATQSHELEGTMFSTECLHFLMKAIPVDTTAPGVTEFILSLANESTNIGMLLDAFAFACQKQGSRNIASLVSLTYQRLEADRVISQLIND
;
A
#
# COMPACT_ATOMS: atom_id res chain seq x y z
N MET A 1 -0.69 -15.90 7.46
CA MET A 1 -0.67 -15.79 5.99
C MET A 1 0.80 -15.78 5.53
N ASN A 2 1.13 -16.40 4.39
CA ASN A 2 2.47 -16.32 3.80
C ASN A 2 2.39 -15.43 2.55
N ILE A 3 2.63 -14.15 2.74
CA ILE A 3 2.55 -13.10 1.71
C ILE A 3 3.77 -13.24 0.81
N LYS A 4 3.50 -13.33 -0.49
CA LYS A 4 4.48 -13.29 -1.57
C LYS A 4 4.25 -12.01 -2.36
N LEU A 5 5.33 -11.42 -2.83
CA LEU A 5 5.26 -10.25 -3.71
C LEU A 5 4.60 -10.65 -5.04
N ASP A 6 3.69 -9.83 -5.54
CA ASP A 6 3.11 -9.99 -6.87
C ASP A 6 4.19 -9.88 -7.95
N LYS A 7 3.99 -10.59 -9.06
CA LYS A 7 4.95 -10.61 -10.19
C LYS A 7 5.15 -9.23 -10.83
N TYR A 8 4.18 -8.33 -10.70
CA TYR A 8 4.23 -6.99 -11.29
C TYR A 8 4.72 -5.94 -10.30
N THR A 9 4.80 -6.26 -9.02
CA THR A 9 5.33 -5.35 -8.00
C THR A 9 6.86 -5.34 -8.02
N PRO A 10 7.51 -4.18 -8.20
CA PRO A 10 8.97 -4.10 -8.18
C PRO A 10 9.54 -4.49 -6.80
N SER A 11 10.45 -5.47 -6.79
CA SER A 11 11.08 -5.93 -5.54
C SER A 11 11.90 -4.84 -4.84
N SER A 12 12.40 -3.85 -5.59
CA SER A 12 13.09 -2.68 -5.06
C SER A 12 12.23 -1.88 -4.09
N VAL A 13 10.91 -1.77 -4.34
CA VAL A 13 9.98 -1.06 -3.45
C VAL A 13 9.82 -1.80 -2.11
N ALA A 14 9.73 -3.14 -2.16
CA ALA A 14 9.68 -3.95 -0.95
C ALA A 14 10.98 -3.87 -0.14
N SER A 15 12.14 -3.94 -0.82
CA SER A 15 13.45 -3.74 -0.19
C SER A 15 13.58 -2.37 0.46
N LEU A 16 13.07 -1.33 -0.19
CA LEU A 16 13.06 0.03 0.33
C LEU A 16 12.24 0.15 1.62
N PHE A 17 11.03 -0.41 1.67
CA PHE A 17 10.24 -0.42 2.90
C PHE A 17 10.89 -1.21 4.04
N ILE A 18 11.55 -2.32 3.71
CA ILE A 18 12.37 -3.07 4.67
C ILE A 18 13.47 -2.17 5.25
N LEU A 19 14.22 -1.47 4.40
CA LEU A 19 15.30 -0.56 4.84
C LEU A 19 14.78 0.60 5.69
N LEU A 20 13.63 1.20 5.33
CA LEU A 20 13.01 2.24 6.14
C LEU A 20 12.64 1.73 7.53
N MET A 21 12.06 0.53 7.62
CA MET A 21 11.73 -0.10 8.90
C MET A 21 12.96 -0.46 9.73
N GLU A 22 14.02 -0.95 9.10
CA GLU A 22 15.32 -1.18 9.76
C GLU A 22 15.94 0.13 10.26
N GLY A 23 15.70 1.24 9.57
CA GLY A 23 16.05 2.59 9.97
C GLY A 23 15.18 3.20 11.08
N GLY A 24 14.20 2.45 11.60
CA GLY A 24 13.33 2.89 12.69
C GLY A 24 12.02 3.57 12.27
N ILE A 25 11.74 3.65 10.97
CA ILE A 25 10.44 4.15 10.48
C ILE A 25 9.37 3.10 10.76
N THR A 26 8.27 3.52 11.37
CA THR A 26 7.22 2.58 11.73
C THR A 26 6.39 2.19 10.50
N PRO A 27 5.80 0.98 10.48
CA PRO A 27 4.82 0.61 9.46
C PRO A 27 3.69 1.64 9.32
N ASN A 28 3.25 2.26 10.42
CA ASN A 28 2.19 3.25 10.40
C ASN A 28 2.60 4.53 9.66
N GLN A 29 3.86 4.96 9.79
CA GLN A 29 4.39 6.13 9.07
C GLN A 29 4.46 5.86 7.56
N ILE A 30 4.91 4.68 7.15
CA ILE A 30 4.94 4.27 5.73
C ILE A 30 3.52 4.20 5.18
N MET A 31 2.61 3.55 5.91
CA MET A 31 1.20 3.43 5.54
C MET A 31 0.54 4.80 5.32
N SER A 32 0.83 5.76 6.20
CA SER A 32 0.30 7.13 6.10
C SER A 32 0.69 7.78 4.78
N GLY A 33 1.94 7.57 4.33
CA GLY A 33 2.40 8.02 3.01
C GLY A 33 1.66 7.37 1.85
N ILE A 34 1.44 6.05 1.90
CA ILE A 34 0.75 5.31 0.84
C ILE A 34 -0.71 5.77 0.72
N ILE A 35 -1.40 5.95 1.86
CA ILE A 35 -2.79 6.42 1.89
C ILE A 35 -2.91 7.86 1.39
N LEU A 36 -1.99 8.73 1.80
CA LEU A 36 -1.98 10.11 1.31
C LEU A 36 -1.77 10.15 -0.20
N LEU A 37 -0.85 9.34 -0.70
CA LEU A 37 -0.63 9.22 -2.13
C LEU A 37 -1.89 8.76 -2.86
N ALA A 38 -2.56 7.73 -2.35
CA ALA A 38 -3.78 7.20 -2.95
C ALA A 38 -4.93 8.23 -2.98
N THR A 39 -4.96 9.12 -1.98
CA THR A 39 -5.95 10.21 -1.92
C THR A 39 -5.63 11.33 -2.93
N GLN A 40 -4.35 11.52 -3.27
CA GLN A 40 -3.90 12.58 -4.18
C GLN A 40 -3.78 12.13 -5.65
N SER A 41 -3.52 10.85 -5.91
CA SER A 41 -3.21 10.38 -7.26
C SER A 41 -4.44 10.21 -8.15
N HIS A 42 -5.65 10.29 -7.61
CA HIS A 42 -6.91 9.98 -8.29
C HIS A 42 -6.91 8.59 -8.99
N GLU A 43 -5.90 7.74 -8.74
CA GLU A 43 -5.71 6.42 -9.38
C GLU A 43 -6.89 5.47 -9.11
N LEU A 44 -7.63 5.76 -8.05
CA LEU A 44 -8.75 4.98 -7.57
C LEU A 44 -10.10 5.64 -7.88
N GLU A 45 -10.13 6.79 -8.56
CA GLU A 45 -11.38 7.40 -8.99
C GLU A 45 -12.13 6.51 -10.00
N GLY A 46 -13.44 6.40 -9.82
CA GLY A 46 -14.30 5.53 -10.63
C GLY A 46 -14.40 4.08 -10.16
N THR A 47 -13.63 3.68 -9.14
CA THR A 47 -13.76 2.36 -8.51
C THR A 47 -14.47 2.48 -7.15
N MET A 48 -15.81 2.37 -7.16
CA MET A 48 -16.65 2.64 -5.97
C MET A 48 -16.22 1.88 -4.70
N PHE A 49 -15.68 0.67 -4.86
CA PHE A 49 -15.23 -0.21 -3.77
C PHE A 49 -13.79 0.05 -3.30
N SER A 50 -12.95 0.74 -4.09
CA SER A 50 -11.56 0.99 -3.73
C SER A 50 -11.40 2.04 -2.63
N THR A 51 -12.24 3.07 -2.67
CA THR A 51 -12.32 4.13 -1.65
C THR A 51 -12.77 3.60 -0.30
N GLU A 52 -13.61 2.55 -0.27
CA GLU A 52 -14.06 1.91 0.97
C GLU A 52 -12.95 1.04 1.59
N CYS A 53 -12.20 0.32 0.76
CA CYS A 53 -11.08 -0.52 1.22
C CYS A 53 -9.97 0.31 1.85
N LEU A 54 -9.62 1.45 1.23
CA LEU A 54 -8.66 2.38 1.81
C LEU A 54 -9.18 3.05 3.08
N HIS A 55 -10.47 3.47 3.10
CA HIS A 55 -11.09 3.99 4.31
C HIS A 55 -11.09 2.98 5.46
N PHE A 56 -11.33 1.70 5.16
CA PHE A 56 -11.23 0.65 6.16
C PHE A 56 -9.81 0.54 6.70
N LEU A 57 -8.81 0.57 5.83
CA LEU A 57 -7.40 0.50 6.22
C LEU A 57 -7.01 1.70 7.11
N MET A 58 -7.46 2.91 6.76
CA MET A 58 -7.29 4.13 7.57
C MET A 58 -7.90 4.03 8.96
N LYS A 59 -9.05 3.36 9.09
CA LYS A 59 -9.72 3.15 10.39
C LYS A 59 -9.07 2.04 11.21
N ALA A 60 -8.55 1.01 10.55
CA ALA A 60 -8.00 -0.18 11.19
C ALA A 60 -6.55 0.01 11.65
N ILE A 61 -5.77 0.86 11.00
CA ILE A 61 -4.38 1.14 11.33
C ILE A 61 -4.27 2.60 11.78
N PRO A 62 -3.80 2.88 13.01
CA PRO A 62 -3.61 4.25 13.47
C PRO A 62 -2.56 4.94 12.58
N VAL A 63 -3.00 5.97 11.88
CA VAL A 63 -2.17 6.81 11.01
C VAL A 63 -1.22 7.62 11.90
N ASP A 64 0.08 7.49 11.63
CA ASP A 64 1.14 8.22 12.32
C ASP A 64 1.85 9.14 11.32
N THR A 65 1.58 10.44 11.44
CA THR A 65 2.12 11.49 10.55
C THR A 65 3.37 12.17 11.11
N THR A 66 3.97 11.63 12.18
CA THR A 66 5.11 12.28 12.89
C THR A 66 6.42 12.32 12.07
N ALA A 67 6.49 11.65 10.93
CA ALA A 67 7.66 11.62 10.03
C ALA A 67 7.32 12.21 8.64
N PRO A 68 7.20 13.54 8.50
CA PRO A 68 6.83 14.19 7.24
C PRO A 68 7.77 13.86 6.08
N GLY A 69 9.08 13.72 6.33
CA GLY A 69 10.05 13.33 5.31
C GLY A 69 9.83 11.92 4.73
N VAL A 70 9.25 10.99 5.51
CA VAL A 70 8.87 9.67 5.00
C VAL A 70 7.65 9.80 4.10
N THR A 71 6.65 10.57 4.51
CA THR A 71 5.46 10.82 3.70
C THR A 71 5.80 11.46 2.36
N GLU A 72 6.63 12.51 2.35
CA GLU A 72 7.12 13.16 1.12
C GLU A 72 7.90 12.19 0.23
N PHE A 73 8.74 11.35 0.84
CA PHE A 73 9.46 10.32 0.12
C PHE A 73 8.53 9.29 -0.52
N ILE A 74 7.53 8.78 0.19
CA ILE A 74 6.54 7.86 -0.36
C ILE A 74 5.74 8.51 -1.49
N LEU A 75 5.36 9.79 -1.35
CA LEU A 75 4.72 10.54 -2.42
C LEU A 75 5.60 10.63 -3.67
N SER A 76 6.93 10.77 -3.50
CA SER A 76 7.87 10.80 -4.63
C SER A 76 8.02 9.47 -5.36
N LEU A 77 7.59 8.35 -4.76
CA LEU A 77 7.57 7.04 -5.44
C LEU A 77 6.46 6.93 -6.50
N ALA A 78 5.49 7.84 -6.46
CA ALA A 78 4.46 7.94 -7.47
C ALA A 78 5.06 8.39 -8.80
N ASN A 79 5.30 7.43 -9.67
CA ASN A 79 5.69 7.65 -11.05
C ASN A 79 4.84 6.74 -11.95
N GLU A 80 4.95 6.89 -13.27
CA GLU A 80 4.15 6.13 -14.24
C GLU A 80 4.25 4.60 -14.11
N SER A 81 5.26 4.09 -13.39
CA SER A 81 5.53 2.65 -13.25
C SER A 81 5.11 2.03 -11.92
N THR A 82 4.75 2.83 -10.91
CA THR A 82 4.41 2.33 -9.56
C THR A 82 3.07 2.88 -9.11
N ASN A 83 2.12 1.96 -8.90
CA ASN A 83 0.73 2.29 -8.59
C ASN A 83 0.40 1.93 -7.12
N ILE A 84 -0.75 2.36 -6.60
CA ILE A 84 -1.13 2.13 -5.19
C ILE A 84 -1.18 0.64 -4.84
N GLY A 85 -1.68 -0.20 -5.75
CA GLY A 85 -1.72 -1.65 -5.55
C GLY A 85 -0.33 -2.24 -5.32
N MET A 86 0.66 -1.86 -6.13
CA MET A 86 2.04 -2.29 -5.99
C MET A 86 2.67 -1.82 -4.67
N LEU A 87 2.36 -0.59 -4.23
CA LEU A 87 2.84 -0.07 -2.95
C LEU A 87 2.25 -0.86 -1.78
N LEU A 88 0.95 -1.17 -1.80
CA LEU A 88 0.29 -1.96 -0.76
C LEU A 88 0.83 -3.39 -0.70
N ASP A 89 1.03 -4.04 -1.85
CA ASP A 89 1.60 -5.39 -1.94
C ASP A 89 3.04 -5.43 -1.40
N ALA A 90 3.90 -4.53 -1.87
CA ALA A 90 5.27 -4.39 -1.38
C ALA A 90 5.32 -4.12 0.13
N PHE A 91 4.43 -3.27 0.62
CA PHE A 91 4.37 -2.93 2.04
C PHE A 91 3.89 -4.09 2.91
N ALA A 92 2.89 -4.85 2.46
CA ALA A 92 2.42 -6.04 3.14
C ALA A 92 3.53 -7.10 3.26
N PHE A 93 4.27 -7.32 2.17
CA PHE A 93 5.43 -8.21 2.17
C PHE A 93 6.52 -7.74 3.15
N ALA A 94 6.86 -6.46 3.12
CA ALA A 94 7.88 -5.87 4.00
C ALA A 94 7.48 -6.00 5.48
N CYS A 95 6.22 -5.70 5.82
CA CYS A 95 5.69 -5.87 7.18
C CYS A 95 5.78 -7.32 7.65
N GLN A 96 5.52 -8.29 6.78
CA GLN A 96 5.67 -9.71 7.13
C GLN A 96 7.13 -10.05 7.45
N LYS A 97 8.09 -9.55 6.66
CA LYS A 97 9.52 -9.79 6.87
C LYS A 97 10.03 -9.15 8.17
N GLN A 98 9.51 -7.98 8.52
CA GLN A 98 9.84 -7.26 9.75
C GLN A 98 9.01 -7.73 10.97
N GLY A 99 8.23 -8.82 10.85
CA GLY A 99 7.48 -9.39 11.98
C GLY A 99 6.17 -8.66 12.34
N SER A 100 5.80 -7.61 11.61
CA SER A 100 4.55 -6.86 11.78
C SER A 100 3.34 -7.59 11.15
N ARG A 101 3.06 -8.81 11.63
CA ARG A 101 2.12 -9.76 10.99
C ARG A 101 0.68 -9.26 10.89
N ASN A 102 0.20 -8.50 11.87
CA ASN A 102 -1.17 -7.98 11.86
C ASN A 102 -1.35 -6.94 10.75
N ILE A 103 -0.42 -5.98 10.68
CA ILE A 103 -0.39 -4.96 9.62
C ILE A 103 -0.22 -5.64 8.27
N ALA A 104 0.73 -6.56 8.14
CA ALA A 104 0.95 -7.31 6.91
C ALA A 104 -0.34 -8.01 6.41
N SER A 105 -1.09 -8.61 7.33
CA SER A 105 -2.33 -9.32 6.98
C SER A 105 -3.45 -8.37 6.56
N LEU A 106 -3.65 -7.27 7.29
CA LEU A 106 -4.64 -6.24 6.94
C LEU A 106 -4.36 -5.64 5.57
N VAL A 107 -3.12 -5.23 5.33
CA VAL A 107 -2.71 -4.60 4.06
C VAL A 107 -2.85 -5.56 2.89
N SER A 108 -2.44 -6.82 3.07
CA SER A 108 -2.55 -7.82 2.01
C SER A 108 -4.02 -8.13 1.65
N LEU A 109 -4.94 -8.13 2.62
CA LEU A 109 -6.37 -8.27 2.33
C LEU A 109 -6.92 -7.07 1.56
N THR A 110 -6.52 -5.84 1.93
CA THR A 110 -6.88 -4.63 1.19
C THR A 110 -6.36 -4.70 -0.25
N TYR A 111 -5.09 -5.04 -0.46
CA TYR A 111 -4.50 -5.21 -1.79
C TYR A 111 -5.28 -6.22 -2.64
N GLN A 112 -5.54 -7.42 -2.10
CA GLN A 112 -6.27 -8.47 -2.82
C GLN A 112 -7.68 -8.03 -3.22
N ARG A 113 -8.34 -7.24 -2.37
CA ARG A 113 -9.67 -6.72 -2.68
C ARG A 113 -9.62 -5.68 -3.79
N LEU A 114 -8.66 -4.75 -3.74
CA LEU A 114 -8.44 -3.75 -4.79
C LEU A 114 -8.16 -4.39 -6.15
N GLU A 115 -7.33 -5.43 -6.20
CA GLU A 115 -7.05 -6.16 -7.44
C GLU A 115 -8.29 -6.88 -7.98
N ALA A 116 -9.10 -7.49 -7.10
CA ALA A 116 -10.35 -8.11 -7.52
C ALA A 116 -11.32 -7.09 -8.14
N ASP A 117 -11.45 -5.91 -7.53
CA ASP A 117 -12.32 -4.85 -8.02
C ASP A 117 -11.80 -4.27 -9.36
N ARG A 118 -10.48 -4.18 -9.54
CA ARG A 118 -9.85 -3.78 -10.81
C ARG A 118 -10.20 -4.76 -11.95
N VAL A 119 -10.09 -6.06 -11.69
CA VAL A 119 -10.44 -7.11 -12.68
C VAL A 119 -11.92 -7.05 -13.04
N ILE A 120 -12.81 -6.89 -12.05
CA ILE A 120 -14.25 -6.77 -12.29
C ILE A 120 -14.56 -5.53 -13.14
N SER A 121 -13.93 -4.40 -12.83
CA SER A 121 -14.15 -3.14 -13.56
C SER A 121 -13.69 -3.24 -15.02
N GLN A 122 -12.61 -3.98 -15.30
CA GLN A 122 -12.19 -4.25 -16.68
C GLN A 122 -13.21 -5.11 -17.43
N LEU A 123 -13.72 -6.17 -16.79
CA LEU A 123 -14.74 -7.06 -17.39
C LEU A 123 -16.07 -6.39 -17.70
N ILE A 124 -16.44 -5.33 -16.99
CA ILE A 124 -17.70 -4.59 -17.21
C ILE A 124 -17.55 -3.55 -18.32
N ASN A 125 -16.34 -3.02 -18.51
CA ASN A 125 -16.05 -1.97 -19.51
C ASN A 125 -15.62 -2.53 -20.88
N ASP A 126 -15.33 -3.84 -20.96
CA ASP A 126 -15.13 -4.62 -22.20
C ASP A 126 -16.47 -5.10 -22.78
#